data_AF-A0A969PXJ2-F1
#
_entry.id   AF-A0A969PXJ2-F1
#
_cell.length_a   1.000
_cell.length_b   1.000
_cell.length_c   1.000
_cell.angle_alpha   90.00
_cell.angle_beta   90.00
_cell.angle_gamma   90.00
#
_symmetry.space_group_name_H-M   'P 1'
#
loop_
_entity.id
_entity.type
_entity.pdbx_description
1 polymer ?
#
loop_
_entity_poly.entity_id
_entity_poly.type
_entity_poly.pdbx_seq_one_letter_code
_entity_poly.pdbx_strand_id
1 'polypeptide(L)'
;MRLRRGRSRPTKPRQIFAKQPFKLELINDLVEGRTDDNGNKIAAPAEHLTIYTQDTFTDLCRGPHVASTKEINAKAFSIRIRPVAGAYWRGDENRPQLTRIYGTAWETPDDLQAYKTRLEEAKRRDHRVLGEKLELFTISPLVGKGLPLWLPDGAMLRDTLERWLRDVQIKAGYLPVVTPHVGNLDLYRTSGHYPYYSDSQFTPIQSMMKNT
;
A
#
# COMPACT_ATOMS: atom_id res chain seq x y z
N MET A 1 -24.84 19.84 -10.12
CA MET A 1 -25.42 20.24 -8.81
C MET A 1 -24.32 20.91 -8.02
N ARG A 2 -24.56 22.06 -7.36
CA ARG A 2 -23.49 22.81 -6.69
C ARG A 2 -23.07 22.15 -5.38
N LEU A 3 -21.78 22.12 -5.09
CA LEU A 3 -21.26 21.70 -3.79
C LEU A 3 -21.33 22.88 -2.81
N ARG A 4 -21.77 22.62 -1.58
CA ARG A 4 -21.76 23.59 -0.48
C ARG A 4 -20.62 23.27 0.47
N ARG A 5 -19.64 24.17 0.56
CA ARG A 5 -18.55 24.09 1.55
C ARG A 5 -19.00 24.77 2.85
N GLY A 6 -18.94 24.04 3.96
CA GLY A 6 -19.15 24.57 5.30
C GLY A 6 -17.86 24.49 6.13
N ARG A 7 -17.55 25.53 6.90
CA ARG A 7 -16.49 25.52 7.92
C ARG A 7 -17.14 25.66 9.30
N SER A 8 -16.79 24.80 10.24
CA SER A 8 -17.39 24.80 11.57
C SER A 8 -16.47 24.21 12.63
N ARG A 9 -16.71 24.55 13.91
CA ARG A 9 -16.06 23.89 15.05
C ARG A 9 -16.42 22.39 15.10
N PRO A 10 -15.56 21.53 15.70
CA PRO A 10 -15.72 20.07 15.68
C PRO A 10 -17.05 19.52 16.21
N THR A 11 -17.75 20.26 17.08
CA THR A 11 -19.06 19.86 17.62
C THR A 11 -20.09 19.54 16.53
N LYS A 12 -20.16 20.37 15.47
CA LYS A 12 -21.13 20.18 14.39
C LYS A 12 -20.80 18.97 13.49
N PRO A 13 -19.56 18.81 12.97
CA PRO A 13 -19.15 17.57 12.29
C PRO A 13 -19.39 16.30 13.11
N ARG A 14 -19.10 16.31 14.42
CA ARG A 14 -19.34 15.14 15.30
C ARG A 14 -20.81 14.73 15.33
N GLN A 15 -21.73 15.69 15.33
CA GLN A 15 -23.17 15.41 15.26
C GLN A 15 -23.58 14.84 13.89
N ILE A 16 -23.07 15.43 12.79
CA ILE A 16 -23.38 14.98 11.42
C ILE A 16 -22.90 13.55 11.18
N PHE A 17 -21.69 13.22 11.65
CA PHE A 17 -21.04 11.93 11.44
C PHE A 17 -21.21 10.97 12.63
N ALA A 18 -22.21 11.18 13.50
CA ALA A 18 -22.38 10.41 14.74
C ALA A 18 -22.50 8.89 14.52
N LYS A 19 -22.99 8.45 13.35
CA LYS A 19 -23.13 7.04 12.97
C LYS A 19 -21.96 6.52 12.11
N GLN A 20 -20.91 7.32 11.89
CA GLN A 20 -19.79 6.99 11.03
C GLN A 20 -18.49 6.92 11.87
N PRO A 21 -18.15 5.75 12.44
CA PRO A 21 -17.07 5.63 13.42
C PRO A 21 -15.70 6.09 12.87
N PHE A 22 -15.39 5.77 11.61
CA PHE A 22 -14.12 6.19 10.99
C PHE A 22 -13.99 7.70 10.83
N LYS A 23 -15.11 8.40 10.57
CA LYS A 23 -15.12 9.86 10.47
C LYS A 23 -14.98 10.50 11.85
N LEU A 24 -15.55 9.91 12.90
CA LEU A 24 -15.36 10.36 14.28
C LEU A 24 -13.91 10.20 14.74
N GLU A 25 -13.28 9.07 14.43
CA GLU A 25 -11.86 8.83 14.71
C GLU A 25 -10.98 9.87 13.99
N LEU A 26 -11.23 10.11 12.69
CA LEU A 26 -10.52 11.13 11.93
C LEU A 26 -10.70 12.54 12.51
N ILE A 27 -11.91 12.90 12.96
CA ILE A 27 -12.16 14.18 13.64
C ILE A 27 -11.31 14.29 14.90
N ASN A 28 -11.24 13.23 15.71
CA ASN A 28 -10.44 13.24 16.93
C ASN A 28 -8.95 13.37 16.62
N ASP A 29 -8.44 12.64 15.62
CA ASP A 29 -7.04 12.75 15.18
C ASP A 29 -6.68 14.19 14.78
N LEU A 30 -7.57 14.84 14.03
CA LEU A 30 -7.37 16.22 13.58
C LEU A 30 -7.41 17.21 14.76
N VAL A 31 -8.36 17.05 15.68
CA VAL A 31 -8.53 17.94 16.84
C VAL A 31 -7.44 17.74 17.88
N GLU A 32 -6.89 16.53 18.02
CA GLU A 32 -5.82 16.23 18.97
C GLU A 32 -4.42 16.55 18.41
N GLY A 33 -4.31 16.98 17.15
CA GLY A 33 -3.01 17.27 16.57
C GLY A 33 -2.22 16.01 16.17
N ARG A 34 -2.88 14.85 16.00
CA ARG A 34 -2.21 13.58 15.71
C ARG A 34 -1.85 13.47 14.23
N THR A 35 -2.82 13.07 13.40
CA THR A 35 -2.59 12.79 11.99
C THR A 35 -3.66 13.38 11.08
N ASP A 36 -3.31 13.58 9.82
CA ASP A 36 -4.23 13.98 8.78
C ASP A 36 -5.00 12.79 8.16
N ASP A 37 -5.81 13.11 7.16
CA ASP A 37 -6.59 12.18 6.34
C ASP A 37 -5.73 11.16 5.57
N ASN A 38 -4.43 11.42 5.41
CA ASN A 38 -3.47 10.51 4.79
C ASN A 38 -2.62 9.76 5.83
N GLY A 39 -2.78 10.05 7.13
CA GLY A 39 -1.98 9.47 8.21
C GLY A 39 -0.67 10.20 8.51
N ASN A 40 -0.42 11.37 7.92
CA ASN A 40 0.77 12.18 8.20
C ASN A 40 0.59 13.00 9.48
N LYS A 41 1.67 13.25 10.23
CA LYS A 41 1.61 14.14 11.40
C LYS A 41 1.17 15.55 11.02
N ILE A 42 0.28 16.14 11.79
CA ILE A 42 -0.14 17.53 11.60
C ILE A 42 0.63 18.46 12.53
N ALA A 43 0.91 19.68 12.05
CA ALA A 43 1.70 20.66 12.78
C ALA A 43 0.98 21.23 14.02
N ALA A 44 -0.36 21.27 13.98
CA ALA A 44 -1.18 21.76 15.07
C ALA A 44 -2.58 21.13 15.06
N PRO A 45 -3.24 21.05 16.23
CA PRO A 45 -4.67 20.78 16.38
C PRO A 45 -5.57 21.60 15.45
N ALA A 46 -6.56 20.94 14.84
CA ALA A 46 -7.56 21.58 14.00
C ALA A 46 -8.70 22.20 14.82
N GLU A 47 -8.75 23.53 14.91
CA GLU A 47 -9.87 24.24 15.57
C GLU A 47 -11.16 24.26 14.75
N HIS A 48 -11.03 24.15 13.42
CA HIS A 48 -12.15 24.21 12.50
C HIS A 48 -12.00 23.13 11.44
N LEU A 49 -13.11 22.48 11.12
CA LEU A 49 -13.19 21.43 10.12
C LEU A 49 -14.06 21.87 8.94
N THR A 50 -13.74 21.35 7.77
CA THR A 50 -14.48 21.62 6.54
C THR A 50 -15.30 20.41 6.13
N ILE A 51 -16.55 20.69 5.75
CA ILE A 51 -17.52 19.72 5.27
C ILE A 51 -17.98 20.14 3.89
N TYR A 52 -18.17 19.18 3.00
CA TYR A 52 -18.79 19.39 1.71
C TYR A 52 -20.12 18.64 1.66
N THR A 53 -21.19 19.35 1.32
CA THR A 53 -22.51 18.77 1.13
C THR A 53 -22.95 18.93 -0.32
N GLN A 54 -23.35 17.82 -0.93
CA GLN A 54 -23.96 17.76 -2.25
C GLN A 54 -25.23 16.93 -2.16
N ASP A 55 -26.38 17.57 -2.37
CA ASP A 55 -27.69 16.95 -2.14
C ASP A 55 -27.83 16.37 -0.70
N THR A 56 -28.16 15.08 -0.62
CA THR A 56 -28.25 14.27 0.59
C THR A 56 -26.88 13.75 1.07
N PHE A 57 -25.84 13.83 0.25
CA PHE A 57 -24.50 13.36 0.58
C PHE A 57 -23.69 14.47 1.27
N THR A 58 -23.06 14.13 2.39
CA THR A 58 -22.19 15.04 3.14
C THR A 58 -20.92 14.33 3.54
N ASP A 59 -19.78 14.95 3.30
CA ASP A 59 -18.47 14.38 3.60
C ASP A 59 -17.52 15.35 4.30
N LEU A 60 -16.65 14.79 5.15
CA LEU A 60 -15.57 15.49 5.82
C LEU A 60 -14.34 15.46 4.91
N CYS A 61 -14.00 16.61 4.34
CA CYS A 61 -12.85 16.75 3.44
C CYS A 61 -12.27 18.15 3.56
N ARG A 62 -10.95 18.28 3.41
CA ARG A 62 -10.24 19.57 3.39
C ARG A 62 -10.50 20.34 2.09
N GLY A 63 -10.58 19.61 0.97
CA GLY A 63 -10.69 20.14 -0.39
C GLY A 63 -9.37 20.75 -0.91
N PRO A 64 -9.42 21.53 -2.01
CA PRO A 64 -10.64 22.04 -2.67
C PRO A 64 -11.41 20.96 -3.46
N HIS A 65 -12.64 21.30 -3.85
CA HIS A 65 -13.47 20.52 -4.78
C HIS A 65 -13.87 21.43 -5.97
N VAL A 66 -14.30 20.81 -7.08
CA VAL A 66 -15.02 21.50 -8.16
C VAL A 66 -16.25 22.24 -7.62
N ALA A 67 -16.66 23.34 -8.26
CA ALA A 67 -17.79 24.14 -7.77
C ALA A 67 -19.14 23.46 -8.03
N SER A 68 -19.23 22.67 -9.09
CA SER A 68 -20.39 21.92 -9.52
C SER A 68 -19.99 20.54 -10.03
N THR A 69 -20.79 19.53 -9.72
CA THR A 69 -20.62 18.18 -10.29
C THR A 69 -20.72 18.14 -11.82
N LYS A 70 -21.27 19.19 -12.45
CA LYS A 70 -21.32 19.33 -13.92
C LYS A 70 -19.94 19.57 -14.54
N GLU A 71 -18.96 20.03 -13.77
CA GLU A 71 -17.58 20.21 -14.24
C GLU A 71 -16.87 18.86 -14.43
N ILE A 72 -17.40 17.78 -13.83
CA ILE A 72 -16.89 16.43 -14.03
C ILE A 72 -17.53 15.88 -15.29
N ASN A 73 -16.72 15.70 -16.34
CA ASN A 73 -17.17 15.06 -17.56
C ASN A 73 -17.41 13.56 -17.31
N ALA A 74 -18.68 13.13 -17.35
CA ALA A 74 -19.07 11.74 -17.12
C ALA A 74 -18.41 10.74 -18.09
N LYS A 75 -18.01 11.18 -19.29
CA LYS A 75 -17.30 10.36 -20.28
C LYS A 75 -15.79 10.27 -20.03
N ALA A 76 -15.24 11.14 -19.17
CA ALA A 76 -13.83 11.20 -18.80
C ALA A 76 -13.57 10.66 -17.39
N PHE A 77 -14.52 9.92 -16.82
CA PHE A 77 -14.46 9.32 -15.49
C PHE A 77 -14.66 7.81 -15.55
N SER A 78 -13.96 7.05 -14.71
CA SER A 78 -14.13 5.60 -14.59
C SER A 78 -13.83 5.11 -13.18
N ILE A 79 -14.74 4.31 -12.60
CA ILE A 79 -14.57 3.61 -11.31
C ILE A 79 -14.12 2.14 -11.46
N ARG A 80 -13.69 1.75 -12.66
CA ARG A 80 -13.33 0.35 -12.99
C ARG A 80 -11.89 0.24 -13.48
N ILE A 81 -11.01 1.11 -13.02
CA ILE A 81 -9.60 1.10 -13.46
C ILE A 81 -8.81 -0.08 -12.87
N ARG A 82 -9.25 -0.62 -11.73
CA ARG A 82 -8.64 -1.75 -11.04
C ARG A 82 -9.73 -2.59 -10.38
N PRO A 83 -9.48 -3.89 -10.13
CA PRO A 83 -10.33 -4.69 -9.27
C PRO A 83 -10.50 -4.05 -7.89
N VAL A 84 -11.65 -4.29 -7.27
CA VAL A 84 -11.90 -3.92 -5.88
C VAL A 84 -10.88 -4.62 -4.98
N ALA A 85 -10.34 -3.91 -4.00
CA ALA A 85 -9.36 -4.46 -3.07
C ALA A 85 -9.85 -4.34 -1.62
N GLY A 86 -9.46 -5.29 -0.78
CA GLY A 86 -9.54 -5.13 0.67
C GLY A 86 -8.41 -4.23 1.17
N ALA A 87 -8.71 -3.37 2.12
CA ALA A 87 -7.72 -2.60 2.86
C ALA A 87 -8.12 -2.55 4.33
N TYR A 88 -7.16 -2.62 5.23
CA TYR A 88 -7.43 -2.50 6.66
C TYR A 88 -7.37 -1.04 7.09
N TRP A 89 -8.25 -0.65 8.02
CA TRP A 89 -8.27 0.73 8.52
C TRP A 89 -6.93 1.08 9.19
N ARG A 90 -6.34 2.23 8.81
CA ARG A 90 -4.97 2.66 9.18
C ARG A 90 -3.85 1.66 8.80
N GLY A 91 -4.13 0.66 7.96
CA GLY A 91 -3.15 -0.35 7.55
C GLY A 91 -2.88 -1.44 8.59
N ASP A 92 -3.68 -1.52 9.66
CA ASP A 92 -3.54 -2.51 10.74
C ASP A 92 -4.50 -3.68 10.53
N GLU A 93 -3.97 -4.88 10.26
CA GLU A 93 -4.74 -6.10 9.97
C GLU A 93 -5.68 -6.56 11.10
N ASN A 94 -5.49 -6.07 12.32
CA ASN A 94 -6.37 -6.35 13.45
C ASN A 94 -7.61 -5.46 13.48
N ARG A 95 -7.67 -4.44 12.60
CA ARG A 95 -8.79 -3.48 12.51
C ARG A 95 -9.78 -3.90 11.42
N PRO A 96 -10.97 -3.27 11.35
CA PRO A 96 -11.97 -3.64 10.35
C PRO A 96 -11.42 -3.58 8.91
N GLN A 97 -11.69 -4.63 8.13
CA GLN A 97 -11.42 -4.65 6.71
C GLN A 97 -12.43 -3.78 5.96
N LEU A 98 -11.91 -2.92 5.08
CA LEU A 98 -12.66 -1.98 4.25
C LEU A 98 -12.55 -2.37 2.78
N THR A 99 -13.61 -2.07 2.03
CA THR A 99 -13.65 -2.26 0.58
C THR A 99 -13.15 -0.99 -0.11
N ARG A 100 -12.02 -1.08 -0.80
CA ARG A 100 -11.43 0.02 -1.58
C ARG A 100 -11.83 -0.09 -3.05
N ILE A 101 -12.52 0.95 -3.54
CA ILE A 101 -12.92 1.11 -4.93
C ILE A 101 -11.96 2.09 -5.61
N TYR A 102 -11.38 1.69 -6.74
CA TYR A 102 -10.43 2.51 -7.48
C TYR A 102 -11.10 3.22 -8.66
N GLY A 103 -10.92 4.53 -8.75
CA GLY A 103 -11.39 5.34 -9.87
C GLY A 103 -10.33 6.31 -10.39
N THR A 104 -10.59 6.87 -11.56
CA THR A 104 -9.81 7.95 -12.18
C THR A 104 -10.75 8.94 -12.87
N ALA A 105 -10.35 10.20 -12.93
CA ALA A 105 -11.07 11.29 -13.59
C ALA A 105 -10.07 12.09 -14.43
N TRP A 106 -10.52 12.55 -15.60
CA TRP A 106 -9.74 13.33 -16.57
C TRP A 106 -10.58 14.48 -17.10
N GLU A 107 -9.95 15.46 -17.74
CA GLU A 107 -10.65 16.59 -18.36
C GLU A 107 -11.37 16.14 -19.64
N THR A 108 -10.72 15.32 -20.45
CA THR A 108 -11.27 14.82 -21.73
C THR A 108 -11.42 13.29 -21.76
N PRO A 109 -12.37 12.76 -22.55
CA PRO A 109 -12.48 11.31 -22.76
C PRO A 109 -11.25 10.69 -23.42
N ASP A 110 -10.54 11.47 -24.25
CA ASP A 110 -9.33 11.02 -24.95
C ASP A 110 -8.17 10.79 -23.96
N ASP A 111 -8.02 11.65 -22.95
CA ASP A 111 -7.03 11.47 -21.88
C ASP A 111 -7.32 10.21 -21.05
N LEU A 112 -8.59 9.97 -20.73
CA LEU A 112 -9.02 8.74 -20.07
C LEU A 112 -8.66 7.53 -20.91
N GLN A 113 -8.89 7.58 -22.23
CA GLN A 113 -8.58 6.47 -23.12
C GLN A 113 -7.07 6.24 -23.23
N ALA A 114 -6.27 7.30 -23.38
CA ALA A 114 -4.81 7.22 -23.37
C ALA A 114 -4.28 6.64 -22.05
N TYR A 115 -4.89 6.98 -20.91
CA TYR A 115 -4.55 6.37 -19.62
C TYR A 115 -4.91 4.89 -19.55
N LYS A 116 -6.09 4.49 -20.05
CA LYS A 116 -6.47 3.07 -20.12
C LYS A 116 -5.50 2.27 -20.98
N THR A 117 -5.10 2.79 -22.14
CA THR A 117 -4.08 2.14 -22.99
C THR A 117 -2.78 1.95 -22.24
N ARG A 118 -2.31 2.96 -21.50
CA ARG A 118 -1.11 2.84 -20.65
C ARG A 118 -1.24 1.77 -19.57
N LEU A 119 -2.41 1.64 -18.94
CA LEU A 119 -2.66 0.59 -17.95
C LEU A 119 -2.63 -0.81 -18.57
N GLU A 120 -3.22 -1.01 -19.75
CA GLU A 120 -3.17 -2.30 -20.45
C GLU A 120 -1.74 -2.64 -20.89
N GLU A 121 -0.98 -1.67 -21.40
CA GLU A 121 0.43 -1.85 -21.72
C GLU A 121 1.27 -2.19 -20.48
N ALA A 122 0.98 -1.60 -19.32
CA ALA A 122 1.64 -1.94 -18.07
C ALA A 122 1.30 -3.38 -17.62
N LYS A 123 0.02 -3.79 -17.71
CA LYS A 123 -0.40 -5.17 -17.37
C LYS A 123 0.28 -6.22 -18.25
N ARG A 124 0.46 -5.93 -19.54
CA ARG A 124 1.17 -6.81 -20.48
C ARG A 124 2.64 -7.04 -20.11
N ARG A 125 3.24 -6.13 -19.33
CA ARG A 125 4.64 -6.17 -18.90
C ARG A 125 4.79 -6.53 -17.41
N ASP A 126 3.71 -6.98 -16.77
CA ASP A 126 3.76 -7.45 -15.40
C ASP A 126 4.58 -8.75 -15.32
N HIS A 127 5.63 -8.76 -14.49
CA HIS A 127 6.51 -9.91 -14.32
C HIS A 127 5.77 -11.17 -13.85
N ARG A 128 4.60 -11.04 -13.22
CA ARG A 128 3.78 -12.19 -12.79
C ARG A 128 3.09 -12.83 -13.99
N VAL A 129 2.57 -12.02 -14.91
CA VAL A 129 1.95 -12.47 -16.15
C VAL A 129 3.00 -13.07 -17.09
N LEU A 130 4.14 -12.38 -17.24
CA LEU A 130 5.23 -12.86 -18.08
C LEU A 130 5.94 -14.06 -17.48
N GLY A 131 6.15 -14.07 -16.15
CA GLY A 131 6.82 -15.17 -15.45
C GLY A 131 6.04 -16.48 -15.54
N GLU A 132 4.70 -16.42 -15.50
CA GLU A 132 3.85 -17.58 -15.77
C GLU A 132 3.90 -17.98 -17.24
N LYS A 133 3.69 -17.03 -18.17
CA LYS A 133 3.67 -17.30 -19.62
C LYS A 133 4.98 -17.88 -20.16
N LEU A 134 6.11 -17.45 -19.60
CA LEU A 134 7.46 -17.87 -19.99
C LEU A 134 8.03 -18.95 -19.06
N GLU A 135 7.21 -19.52 -18.17
CA GLU A 135 7.62 -20.60 -17.27
C GLU A 135 8.91 -20.28 -16.48
N LEU A 136 9.04 -19.05 -15.98
CA LEU A 136 10.23 -18.62 -15.23
C LEU A 136 10.13 -18.99 -13.75
N PHE A 137 8.96 -18.86 -13.15
CA PHE A 137 8.72 -19.21 -11.76
C PHE A 137 7.26 -19.56 -11.52
N THR A 138 7.01 -20.25 -10.41
CA THR A 138 5.65 -20.52 -9.93
C THR A 138 5.56 -20.33 -8.42
N ILE A 139 4.36 -20.04 -7.91
CA ILE A 139 4.09 -19.93 -6.47
C ILE A 139 3.07 -20.99 -6.10
N SER A 140 3.50 -21.97 -5.30
CA SER A 140 2.65 -23.05 -4.84
C SER A 140 2.12 -22.77 -3.43
N PRO A 141 0.80 -22.82 -3.20
CA PRO A 141 0.23 -22.74 -1.85
C PRO A 141 0.79 -23.80 -0.89
N LEU A 142 1.19 -24.98 -1.41
CA LEU A 142 1.80 -26.05 -0.61
C LEU A 142 3.19 -25.68 -0.09
N VAL A 143 3.95 -24.88 -0.86
CA VAL A 143 5.28 -24.41 -0.45
C VAL A 143 5.17 -23.20 0.47
N GLY A 144 4.26 -22.28 0.17
CA GLY A 144 3.97 -21.11 1.00
C GLY A 144 3.89 -19.81 0.18
N LYS A 145 3.11 -18.85 0.70
CA LYS A 145 2.99 -17.52 0.07
C LYS A 145 4.30 -16.76 0.19
N GLY A 146 4.72 -16.10 -0.90
CA GLY A 146 5.97 -15.34 -0.94
C GLY A 146 7.23 -16.18 -1.15
N LEU A 147 7.09 -17.50 -1.35
CA LEU A 147 8.19 -18.42 -1.61
C LEU A 147 8.13 -18.94 -3.07
N PRO A 148 8.64 -18.17 -4.04
CA PRO A 148 8.61 -18.57 -5.45
C PRO A 148 9.56 -19.75 -5.71
N LEU A 149 9.08 -20.72 -6.48
CA LEU A 149 9.88 -21.78 -7.07
C LEU A 149 10.40 -21.31 -8.44
N TRP A 150 11.72 -21.27 -8.59
CA TRP A 150 12.35 -20.97 -9.87
C TRP A 150 12.32 -22.21 -10.77
N LEU A 151 11.66 -22.09 -11.91
CA LEU A 151 11.61 -23.12 -12.94
C LEU A 151 12.92 -23.09 -13.76
N PRO A 152 13.22 -24.11 -14.60
CA PRO A 152 14.52 -24.21 -15.28
C PRO A 152 14.96 -22.92 -16.02
N ASP A 153 14.07 -22.29 -16.78
CA ASP A 153 14.39 -21.07 -17.54
C ASP A 153 14.64 -19.86 -16.63
N GLY A 154 13.83 -19.70 -15.58
CA GLY A 154 14.06 -18.64 -14.59
C GLY A 154 15.31 -18.87 -13.76
N ALA A 155 15.63 -20.12 -13.42
CA ALA A 155 16.85 -20.48 -12.72
C ALA A 155 18.10 -20.18 -13.56
N MET A 156 18.05 -20.48 -14.87
CA MET A 156 19.15 -20.16 -15.80
C MET A 156 19.33 -18.65 -15.97
N LEU A 157 18.23 -17.89 -16.09
CA LEU A 157 18.26 -16.43 -16.13
C LEU A 157 18.91 -15.85 -14.87
N ARG A 158 18.52 -16.37 -13.70
CA ARG A 158 19.08 -15.96 -12.42
C ARG A 158 20.57 -16.29 -12.31
N ASP A 159 20.99 -17.51 -12.65
CA ASP A 159 22.39 -17.96 -12.63
C ASP A 159 23.27 -17.09 -13.55
N THR A 160 22.75 -16.72 -14.72
CA THR A 160 23.44 -15.81 -15.66
C THR A 160 23.75 -14.46 -14.99
N LEU A 161 22.77 -13.87 -14.30
CA LEU A 161 22.94 -12.59 -13.59
C LEU A 161 23.87 -12.72 -12.39
N GLU A 162 23.77 -13.81 -11.62
CA GLU A 162 24.62 -14.05 -10.45
C GLU A 162 26.09 -14.22 -10.85
N ARG A 163 26.39 -14.94 -11.94
CA ARG A 163 27.75 -15.09 -12.48
C ARG A 163 28.32 -13.75 -12.93
N TRP A 164 27.54 -13.00 -13.71
CA TRP A 164 27.95 -11.67 -14.14
C TRP A 164 28.25 -10.75 -12.95
N LEU A 165 27.38 -10.72 -11.93
CA LEU A 165 27.58 -9.91 -10.73
C LEU A 165 28.85 -10.31 -9.98
N ARG A 166 29.10 -11.62 -9.84
CA ARG A 166 30.31 -12.15 -9.20
C ARG A 166 31.57 -11.70 -9.93
N ASP A 167 31.58 -11.75 -11.26
CA ASP A 167 32.72 -11.29 -12.06
C ASP A 167 32.99 -9.79 -11.87
N VAL A 168 31.93 -8.98 -11.80
CA VAL A 168 32.03 -7.54 -11.54
C VAL A 168 32.59 -7.27 -10.14
N GLN A 169 32.10 -7.99 -9.12
CA GLN A 169 32.57 -7.85 -7.73
C GLN A 169 34.05 -8.20 -7.59
N ILE A 170 34.50 -9.30 -8.21
CA ILE A 170 35.90 -9.72 -8.18
C ILE A 170 36.79 -8.67 -8.86
N LYS A 171 36.37 -8.15 -10.03
CA LYS A 171 37.10 -7.08 -10.73
C LYS A 171 37.19 -5.79 -9.90
N ALA A 172 36.19 -5.52 -9.08
CA ALA A 172 36.17 -4.39 -8.15
C ALA A 172 36.95 -4.64 -6.84
N GLY A 173 37.59 -5.81 -6.69
CA GLY A 173 38.41 -6.15 -5.53
C GLY A 173 37.65 -6.71 -4.32
N TYR A 174 36.37 -7.07 -4.47
CA TYR A 174 35.62 -7.73 -3.41
C TYR A 174 36.08 -9.19 -3.25
N LEU A 175 36.25 -9.62 -2.00
CA LEU A 175 36.60 -11.00 -1.66
C LEU A 175 35.32 -11.80 -1.34
N PRO A 176 35.00 -12.86 -2.10
CA PRO A 176 33.80 -13.64 -1.85
C PRO A 176 33.93 -14.46 -0.56
N VAL A 177 32.88 -14.44 0.25
CA VAL A 177 32.72 -15.27 1.46
C VAL A 177 31.38 -16.00 1.40
N VAL A 178 31.24 -17.08 2.18
CA VAL A 178 29.99 -17.83 2.33
C VAL A 178 29.66 -17.93 3.81
N THR A 179 28.45 -17.52 4.17
CA THR A 179 27.97 -17.49 5.57
C THR A 179 26.66 -18.26 5.71
N PRO A 180 26.35 -18.84 6.88
CA PRO A 180 25.06 -19.47 7.14
C PRO A 180 23.88 -18.49 6.96
N HIS A 181 22.71 -19.01 6.57
CA HIS A 181 21.46 -18.22 6.45
C HIS A 181 20.76 -17.98 7.80
N VAL A 182 21.11 -18.76 8.83
CA VAL A 182 20.55 -18.67 10.18
C VAL A 182 21.70 -18.49 11.17
N GLY A 183 21.56 -17.55 12.09
CA GLY A 183 22.51 -17.30 13.17
C GLY A 183 21.89 -17.46 14.57
N ASN A 184 22.73 -17.49 15.60
CA ASN A 184 22.27 -17.40 16.98
C ASN A 184 21.53 -16.06 17.20
N LEU A 185 20.47 -16.07 18.00
CA LEU A 185 19.70 -14.87 18.33
C LEU A 185 20.56 -13.71 18.86
N ASP A 186 21.63 -14.01 19.60
CA ASP A 186 22.54 -13.00 20.15
C ASP A 186 23.30 -12.23 19.06
N LEU A 187 23.51 -12.81 17.87
CA LEU A 187 24.06 -12.10 16.72
C LEU A 187 23.16 -10.95 16.30
N TYR A 188 21.85 -11.20 16.20
CA TYR A 188 20.86 -10.21 15.79
C TYR A 188 20.59 -9.16 16.88
N ARG A 189 20.74 -9.54 18.16
CA ARG A 189 20.71 -8.57 19.28
C ARG A 189 21.93 -7.65 19.21
N THR A 190 23.11 -8.22 19.02
CA THR A 190 24.38 -7.47 18.95
C THR A 190 24.38 -6.50 17.77
N SER A 191 23.85 -6.91 16.61
CA SER A 191 23.72 -6.04 15.45
C SER A 191 22.57 -5.03 15.54
N GLY A 192 21.77 -5.07 16.61
CA GLY A 192 20.59 -4.23 16.79
C GLY A 192 19.38 -4.62 15.92
N HIS A 193 19.46 -5.68 15.11
CA HIS A 193 18.35 -6.07 14.25
C HIS A 193 17.19 -6.68 15.04
N TYR A 194 17.45 -7.37 16.14
CA TYR A 194 16.37 -8.01 16.90
C TYR A 194 15.41 -7.01 17.55
N PRO A 195 15.85 -5.93 18.25
CA PRO A 195 14.94 -4.93 18.81
C PRO A 195 14.09 -4.16 17.79
N TYR A 196 14.57 -3.99 16.54
CA TYR A 196 13.91 -3.15 15.54
C TYR A 196 13.23 -3.92 14.40
N TYR A 197 13.60 -5.18 14.17
CA TYR A 197 13.12 -5.98 13.04
C TYR A 197 12.58 -7.35 13.46
N SER A 198 12.39 -7.62 14.75
CA SER A 198 11.81 -8.90 15.24
C SER A 198 10.54 -9.28 14.49
N ASP A 199 9.68 -8.30 14.23
CA ASP A 199 8.36 -8.51 13.61
C ASP A 199 8.46 -8.80 12.10
N SER A 200 9.62 -8.53 11.50
CA SER A 200 9.94 -8.80 10.10
C SER A 200 10.83 -10.04 9.92
N GLN A 201 11.17 -10.75 10.99
CA GLN A 201 11.99 -11.97 10.97
C GLN A 201 11.13 -13.22 11.09
N PHE A 202 11.63 -14.35 10.56
CA PHE A 202 11.04 -15.65 10.88
C PHE A 202 11.18 -15.93 12.38
N THR A 203 10.15 -16.56 12.95
CA THR A 203 10.14 -16.93 14.37
C THR A 203 11.38 -17.77 14.72
N PRO A 204 12.07 -17.48 15.84
CA PRO A 204 13.20 -18.27 16.28
C PRO A 204 12.86 -19.75 16.40
N ILE A 205 13.71 -20.61 15.83
CA ILE A 205 13.59 -22.06 15.98
C ILE A 205 14.01 -22.39 17.42
N GLN A 206 13.08 -22.87 18.22
CA GLN A 206 13.37 -23.34 19.57
C GLN A 206 13.88 -24.78 19.50
N SER A 207 15.07 -25.03 20.03
CA SER A 207 15.54 -26.41 20.23
C SER A 207 14.69 -27.07 21.30
N MET A 208 14.12 -28.25 21.00
CA MET A 208 13.38 -29.05 21.99
C MET A 208 14.30 -29.80 22.97
N MET A 209 15.61 -29.56 22.95
CA MET A 209 16.51 -30.12 23.95
C MET A 209 16.30 -29.37 25.28
N LYS A 210 15.45 -29.95 26.14
CA LYS A 210 15.47 -29.64 27.57
C LYS A 210 16.89 -29.93 28.05
N ASN A 211 17.61 -28.92 28.52
CA ASN A 211 18.85 -29.12 29.26
C ASN A 211 18.47 -29.94 30.51
N THR A 212 18.76 -31.24 30.46
CA THR A 212 18.81 -32.12 31.63
C THR A 212 20.07 -31.81 32.42
#